data_AF-A0A7H8W9T8-F1
#
_entry.id   AF-A0A7H8W9T8-F1
#
_cell.length_a   1.000
_cell.length_b   1.000
_cell.length_c   1.000
_cell.angle_alpha   90.00
_cell.angle_beta   90.00
_cell.angle_gamma   90.00
#
_symmetry.space_group_name_H-M   'P 1'
#
loop_
_entity.id
_entity.type
_entity.pdbx_description
1 polymer ?
#
loop_
_entity_poly.entity_id
_entity_poly.type
_entity_poly.pdbx_seq_one_letter_code
_entity_poly.pdbx_strand_id
1 'polypeptide(L)'
;MNKIYYLASCDTCRKIIKSLPENNLVFQDIRQDPITEEQLEQMHKLAGSYEALFSRKAQLYKSMGLKDQSLTEADFKKYILEHYTFLSRPVFIIDGKIYIGNSQKNVAEVINALS
;
A
#
# COMPACT_ATOMS: atom_id res chain seq x y z
N MET A 1 -13.67 -0.22 -8.37
CA MET A 1 -13.08 1.02 -8.91
C MET A 1 -11.57 0.90 -8.83
N ASN A 2 -10.87 1.27 -9.90
CA ASN A 2 -9.42 1.12 -9.98
C ASN A 2 -8.75 2.29 -9.25
N LYS A 3 -7.83 2.01 -8.33
CA LYS A 3 -7.34 2.98 -7.35
C LYS A 3 -5.88 2.74 -7.00
N ILE A 4 -5.15 3.82 -6.71
CA ILE A 4 -3.78 3.79 -6.20
C ILE A 4 -3.68 4.55 -4.88
N TYR A 5 -3.07 3.90 -3.88
CA TYR A 5 -2.70 4.47 -2.61
C TYR A 5 -1.19 4.67 -2.60
N TYR A 6 -0.76 5.92 -2.47
CA TYR A 6 0.64 6.29 -2.60
C TYR A 6 0.99 7.42 -1.63
N LEU A 7 2.28 7.76 -1.60
CA LEU A 7 2.78 8.92 -0.89
C LEU A 7 3.36 9.88 -1.92
N ALA A 8 2.84 11.11 -2.01
CA ALA A 8 3.37 12.07 -2.98
C ALA A 8 4.85 12.39 -2.73
N SER A 9 5.31 12.30 -1.49
CA SER A 9 6.72 12.52 -1.12
C SER A 9 7.65 11.32 -1.41
N CYS A 10 7.15 10.16 -1.87
CA CYS A 10 7.98 9.01 -2.20
C CYS A 10 8.48 9.05 -3.66
N ASP A 11 9.80 9.21 -3.86
CA ASP A 11 10.43 9.20 -5.18
C ASP A 11 10.10 7.97 -6.02
N THR A 12 10.16 6.77 -5.43
CA THR A 12 9.86 5.55 -6.16
C THR A 12 8.40 5.47 -6.58
N CYS A 13 7.46 5.90 -5.72
CA CYS A 13 6.05 5.99 -6.10
C CYS A 13 5.86 6.95 -7.28
N ARG A 14 6.47 8.14 -7.22
CA ARG A 14 6.39 9.12 -8.32
C ARG A 14 6.94 8.57 -9.63
N LYS A 15 8.07 7.84 -9.60
CA LYS A 15 8.65 7.20 -10.79
C LYS A 15 7.72 6.14 -11.38
N ILE A 16 7.14 5.29 -10.54
CA ILE A 16 6.19 4.25 -10.98
C ILE A 16 4.94 4.90 -11.59
N ILE A 17 4.36 5.90 -10.93
CA ILE A 17 3.17 6.60 -11.43
C ILE A 17 3.43 7.22 -12.82
N LYS A 18 4.61 7.82 -13.01
CA LYS A 18 5.02 8.39 -14.31
C LYS A 18 5.22 7.35 -15.41
N SER A 19 5.46 6.09 -15.07
CA SER A 19 5.64 5.01 -16.05
C SER A 19 4.35 4.25 -16.37
N LEU A 20 3.23 4.59 -15.72
CA LEU A 20 1.96 3.94 -16.02
C LEU A 20 1.43 4.38 -17.39
N PRO A 21 0.77 3.49 -18.15
CA PRO A 21 0.05 3.89 -19.36
C PRO A 21 -1.14 4.80 -18.99
N GLU A 22 -1.85 5.32 -20.00
CA GLU A 22 -3.10 6.04 -19.75
C GLU A 22 -4.05 5.18 -18.92
N ASN A 23 -4.59 5.76 -17.85
CA ASN A 23 -5.37 5.02 -16.89
C ASN A 23 -6.42 5.94 -16.24
N ASN A 24 -7.48 5.31 -15.74
CA ASN A 24 -8.54 5.96 -14.98
C ASN A 24 -8.40 5.67 -13.47
N LEU A 25 -7.18 5.52 -12.97
CA LEU A 25 -6.96 5.24 -11.54
C LEU A 25 -7.36 6.46 -10.72
N VAL A 26 -8.04 6.20 -9.61
CA VAL A 26 -8.22 7.22 -8.57
C VAL A 26 -6.97 7.28 -7.71
N PHE A 27 -6.40 8.47 -7.55
CA PHE A 27 -5.17 8.70 -6.79
C PHE A 27 -5.50 9.15 -5.38
N GLN A 28 -5.01 8.42 -4.37
CA GLN A 28 -5.12 8.81 -2.97
C GLN A 28 -3.72 8.93 -2.35
N ASP A 29 -3.34 10.17 -2.00
CA ASP A 29 -2.16 10.42 -1.18
C ASP A 29 -2.50 10.15 0.28
N ILE A 30 -2.03 9.02 0.80
CA ILE A 30 -2.40 8.54 2.15
C ILE A 30 -1.84 9.41 3.29
N ARG A 31 -1.02 10.41 2.97
CA ARG A 31 -0.58 11.43 3.94
C ARG A 31 -1.59 12.56 4.08
N GLN A 32 -2.24 12.95 2.99
CA GLN A 32 -3.23 14.04 2.98
C GLN A 32 -4.63 13.51 3.25
N ASP A 33 -4.94 12.34 2.70
CA ASP A 33 -6.20 11.63 2.85
C ASP A 33 -5.92 10.23 3.43
N PRO A 34 -5.82 10.11 4.77
CA PRO A 34 -5.53 8.84 5.43
C PRO A 34 -6.49 7.72 4.98
N ILE A 35 -5.99 6.50 4.96
CA ILE A 35 -6.83 5.36 4.61
C ILE A 35 -7.92 5.15 5.66
N THR A 36 -9.13 4.84 5.21
CA THR A 36 -10.23 4.49 6.12
C THR A 36 -10.16 3.01 6.51
N GLU A 37 -10.87 2.65 7.58
CA GLU A 37 -10.98 1.26 8.00
C GLU A 37 -11.61 0.38 6.91
N GLU A 38 -12.64 0.88 6.22
CA GLU A 38 -13.32 0.15 5.14
C GLU A 38 -12.39 -0.07 3.94
N GLN A 39 -11.56 0.93 3.60
CA GLN A 39 -10.56 0.80 2.54
C GLN A 39 -9.51 -0.25 2.90
N LEU A 40 -9.05 -0.25 4.15
CA LEU A 40 -8.07 -1.22 4.63
C LEU A 40 -8.67 -2.64 4.69
N GLU A 41 -9.94 -2.79 5.08
CA GLU A 41 -10.65 -4.06 5.04
C GLU A 41 -10.85 -4.59 3.62
N GLN A 42 -11.11 -3.71 2.65
CA GLN A 42 -11.15 -4.08 1.24
C GLN A 42 -9.78 -4.61 0.79
N MET A 43 -8.69 -3.91 1.14
CA MET A 43 -7.35 -4.37 0.80
C MET A 43 -7.06 -5.74 1.42
N HIS A 44 -7.43 -5.94 2.69
CA HIS A 44 -7.25 -7.20 3.40
C HIS A 44 -7.96 -8.37 2.71
N LYS A 45 -9.21 -8.18 2.28
CA LYS A 45 -9.96 -9.21 1.53
C LYS A 45 -9.25 -9.64 0.24
N LEU A 46 -8.50 -8.73 -0.39
CA LEU A 46 -7.76 -9.01 -1.62
C LEU A 46 -6.35 -9.55 -1.36
N ALA A 47 -5.69 -9.06 -0.31
CA ALA A 47 -4.31 -9.40 0.04
C ALA A 47 -4.20 -10.72 0.82
N GLY A 48 -5.26 -11.12 1.50
CA GLY A 48 -5.31 -12.29 2.38
C GLY A 48 -4.87 -12.02 3.82
N SER A 49 -4.10 -10.95 4.07
CA SER A 49 -3.73 -10.49 5.41
C SER A 49 -3.32 -9.01 5.44
N TYR A 50 -3.43 -8.36 6.60
CA TYR A 50 -2.89 -7.06 6.93
C TYR A 50 -1.37 -7.10 7.00
N GLU A 51 -0.79 -8.23 7.40
CA GLU A 51 0.66 -8.42 7.35
C GLU A 51 1.21 -8.21 5.93
N ALA A 52 0.52 -8.73 4.90
CA ALA A 52 0.92 -8.56 3.51
C ALA A 52 0.89 -7.08 3.07
N LEU A 53 0.06 -6.27 3.71
CA LEU A 53 -0.05 -4.82 3.50
C LEU A 53 0.95 -4.03 4.34
N PHE A 54 1.58 -4.65 5.35
CA PHE A 54 2.39 -3.95 6.34
C PHE A 54 3.83 -3.70 5.86
N SER A 55 4.34 -2.50 6.17
CA SER A 55 5.70 -2.07 5.84
C SER A 55 6.62 -2.13 7.05
N ARG A 56 7.45 -3.17 7.08
CA ARG A 56 8.55 -3.33 8.05
C ARG A 56 9.74 -2.39 7.81
N LYS A 57 9.69 -1.60 6.72
CA LYS A 57 10.73 -0.65 6.34
C LYS A 57 10.54 0.73 6.98
N ALA A 58 9.40 0.98 7.62
CA ALA A 58 9.12 2.24 8.28
C ALA A 58 10.15 2.56 9.39
N GLN A 59 10.55 3.81 9.53
CA GLN A 59 11.40 4.23 10.65
C GLN A 59 10.69 3.99 11.99
N LEU A 60 9.37 4.21 12.04
CA LEU A 60 8.56 3.94 13.23
C LEU A 60 8.59 2.47 13.66
N TYR A 61 8.65 1.53 12.71
CA TYR A 61 8.80 0.11 13.02
C TYR A 61 10.05 -0.17 13.86
N LYS A 62 11.16 0.50 13.53
CA LYS A 62 12.42 0.38 14.26
C LYS A 62 12.39 1.14 15.60
N SER A 63 11.89 2.38 15.60
CA SER A 63 11.89 3.20 16.83
C SER A 63 10.95 2.68 17.91
N MET A 64 9.88 1.99 17.52
CA MET A 64 8.94 1.35 18.45
C MET A 64 9.37 -0.06 18.88
N GLY A 65 10.51 -0.55 18.41
CA GLY A 65 11.00 -1.90 18.76
C GLY A 65 10.08 -3.02 18.28
N LEU A 66 9.30 -2.81 17.22
CA LEU A 66 8.29 -3.78 16.75
C LEU A 66 8.91 -5.06 16.17
N LYS A 67 10.20 -5.01 15.80
CA LYS A 67 10.93 -6.18 15.31
C LYS A 67 10.99 -7.32 16.33
N ASP A 68 11.05 -6.98 17.61
CA ASP A 68 11.23 -7.94 18.70
C ASP A 68 9.87 -8.37 19.31
N GLN A 69 8.76 -7.89 18.75
CA GLN A 69 7.41 -8.23 19.17
C GLN A 69 6.80 -9.29 18.26
N SER A 70 6.00 -10.18 18.85
CA SER A 70 5.16 -11.11 18.09
C SER A 70 3.86 -10.40 17.71
N LEU A 71 3.88 -9.72 16.56
CA LEU A 71 2.72 -8.99 16.06
C LEU A 71 1.65 -9.93 15.54
N THR A 72 0.40 -9.67 15.92
CA THR A 72 -0.78 -10.37 15.42
C THR A 72 -1.41 -9.63 14.25
N GLU A 73 -2.37 -10.30 13.60
CA GLU A 73 -3.15 -9.72 12.51
C GLU A 73 -3.89 -8.44 12.91
N ALA A 74 -4.41 -8.39 14.14
CA ALA A 74 -5.04 -7.21 14.70
C ALA A 74 -4.05 -6.06 14.93
N ASP A 75 -2.80 -6.37 15.31
CA ASP A 75 -1.76 -5.37 15.50
C ASP A 75 -1.37 -4.73 14.16
N PHE A 76 -1.25 -5.53 13.09
CA PHE A 76 -0.98 -4.99 11.76
C PHE A 76 -2.10 -4.04 11.30
N LYS A 77 -3.38 -4.43 11.46
CA LYS A 77 -4.53 -3.54 11.17
C LYS A 77 -4.40 -2.22 11.93
N LYS A 78 -4.18 -2.32 13.26
CA LYS A 78 -4.05 -1.17 14.15
C LYS A 78 -2.95 -0.22 13.69
N TYR A 79 -1.73 -0.72 13.48
CA TYR A 79 -0.60 0.14 13.10
C TYR A 79 -0.79 0.79 11.73
N ILE A 80 -1.37 0.08 10.77
CA ILE A 80 -1.64 0.65 9.44
C ILE A 80 -2.62 1.84 9.55
N LEU A 81 -3.67 1.73 10.37
CA LEU A 81 -4.62 2.82 10.63
C LEU A 81 -4.02 3.94 11.47
N GLU A 82 -3.15 3.60 12.43
CA GLU A 82 -2.52 4.56 13.33
C GLU A 82 -1.56 5.49 12.58
N HIS A 83 -0.78 4.95 11.64
CA HIS A 83 0.12 5.79 10.85
C HIS A 83 0.34 5.25 9.44
N TYR A 84 0.10 6.13 8.46
CA TYR A 84 0.25 5.82 7.03
C TYR A 84 1.57 5.14 6.66
N THR A 85 2.67 5.39 7.39
CA THR A 85 4.01 4.90 7.09
C THR A 85 4.06 3.36 7.07
N PHE A 86 3.20 2.72 7.85
CA PHE A 86 3.08 1.28 8.00
C PHE A 86 2.37 0.59 6.84
N LEU A 87 1.72 1.31 5.93
CA LEU A 87 1.24 0.71 4.68
C LEU A 87 2.41 0.52 3.68
N SER A 88 2.52 -0.66 3.08
CA SER A 88 3.44 -0.94 1.98
C SER A 88 2.99 -0.20 0.72
N ARG A 89 3.80 0.73 0.22
CA ARG A 89 3.43 1.64 -0.87
C ARG A 89 4.28 1.45 -2.13
N PRO A 90 3.74 1.73 -3.32
CA PRO A 90 2.32 2.01 -3.59
C PRO A 90 1.44 0.76 -3.46
N VAL A 91 0.14 0.93 -3.24
CA VAL A 91 -0.86 -0.15 -3.36
C VAL A 91 -1.78 0.17 -4.52
N PHE A 92 -1.94 -0.74 -5.47
CA PHE A 92 -2.92 -0.62 -6.54
C PHE A 92 -4.06 -1.62 -6.33
N ILE A 93 -5.27 -1.21 -6.66
CA ILE A 93 -6.42 -2.09 -6.85
C ILE A 93 -6.90 -1.86 -8.28
N ILE A 94 -6.85 -2.88 -9.13
CA ILE A 94 -7.21 -2.81 -10.55
C ILE A 94 -8.07 -4.03 -10.85
N ASP A 95 -9.30 -3.81 -11.32
CA ASP A 95 -10.29 -4.83 -11.69
C ASP A 95 -10.47 -5.91 -10.62
N GLY A 96 -10.46 -5.47 -9.35
CA GLY A 96 -10.61 -6.36 -8.19
C GLY A 96 -9.35 -7.12 -7.79
N LYS A 97 -8.21 -6.94 -8.47
CA LYS A 97 -6.91 -7.48 -8.07
C LYS A 97 -6.07 -6.42 -7.33
N ILE A 98 -5.33 -6.84 -6.31
CA ILE A 98 -4.44 -5.98 -5.53
C ILE A 98 -2.96 -6.19 -5.90
N TYR A 99 -2.19 -5.11 -5.88
CA TYR A 99 -0.76 -5.08 -6.16
C TYR A 99 -0.07 -4.24 -5.08
N ILE A 100 0.86 -4.84 -4.34
CA ILE A 100 1.41 -4.23 -3.12
C ILE A 100 2.92 -3.99 -3.28
N GLY A 101 3.33 -2.74 -3.11
CA GLY A 101 4.72 -2.33 -3.10
C GLY A 101 5.32 -2.06 -4.49
N ASN A 102 6.63 -1.81 -4.50
CA ASN A 102 7.38 -1.31 -5.65
C ASN A 102 8.34 -2.34 -6.27
N SER A 103 8.12 -3.63 -6.05
CA SER A 103 8.97 -4.66 -6.66
C SER A 103 8.83 -4.63 -8.18
N GLN A 104 9.91 -4.95 -8.90
CA GLN A 104 9.92 -4.91 -10.37
C GLN A 104 8.83 -5.80 -10.96
N LYS A 105 8.63 -6.99 -10.39
CA LYS A 105 7.54 -7.91 -10.77
C LYS A 105 6.18 -7.25 -10.59
N ASN A 106 5.92 -6.65 -9.43
CA ASN A 106 4.63 -6.04 -9.13
C ASN A 106 4.33 -4.87 -10.09
N VAL A 107 5.32 -4.01 -10.36
CA VAL A 107 5.18 -2.88 -11.28
C VAL A 107 4.91 -3.36 -12.71
N ALA A 108 5.60 -4.41 -13.16
CA ALA A 108 5.34 -5.00 -14.48
C ALA A 108 3.90 -5.54 -14.60
N GLU A 109 3.40 -6.23 -13.56
CA GLU A 109 2.02 -6.72 -13.57
C GLU A 109 0.99 -5.58 -13.54
N VAL A 110 1.27 -4.47 -12.86
CA VAL A 110 0.41 -3.28 -12.87
C VAL A 110 0.35 -2.66 -14.27
N ILE A 111 1.49 -2.52 -14.95
CA ILE A 111 1.53 -1.98 -16.33
C ILE A 111 0.71 -2.88 -17.27
N ASN A 112 0.89 -4.20 -17.18
CA ASN A 112 0.12 -5.16 -17.97
C ASN A 112 -1.38 -5.13 -17.67
N ALA A 113 -1.79 -4.81 -16.45
CA ALA A 113 -3.21 -4.71 -16.07
C ALA A 113 -3.87 -3.41 -16.52
N LEU A 114 -3.08 -2.39 -16.89
CA LEU A 114 -3.57 -1.08 -17.36
C LEU A 114 -3.45 -0.90 -18.88
N SER A 115 -2.80 -1.85 -19.56
CA SER A 115 -2.61 -1.84 -21.02
C SER A 115 -3.74 -2.60 -21.71
#